data_AF-A0A6G0WS16-F1
#
_entry.id   AF-A0A6G0WS16-F1
#
_cell.length_a   1.000
_cell.length_b   1.000
_cell.length_c   1.000
_cell.angle_alpha   90.00
_cell.angle_beta   90.00
_cell.angle_gamma   90.00
#
_symmetry.space_group_name_H-M   'P 1'
#
loop_
_entity.id
_entity.type
_entity.pdbx_description
1 polymer ?
#
loop_
_entity_poly.entity_id
_entity_poly.type
_entity_poly.pdbx_seq_one_letter_code
_entity_poly.pdbx_strand_id
1 'polypeptide(L)'
;MNVKPCKTYKTWYEHFIVLEKADITNPRYEWKRIADEAEVEIFRGSDPYRPTSATLFCSTVDIAGTIDEVANFYTTRTRDETKEMIDRTELALLDAADLYTIHESQDLDIRVQWFLEKTPFDVVGKKRDCVFLKTRMALADKRGFAA
;
A
#
# COMPACT_ATOMS: atom_id res chain seq x y z
N MET A 1 -5.74 -26.55 33.40
CA MET A 1 -5.52 -26.16 31.99
C MET A 1 -4.99 -24.73 32.00
N ASN A 2 -3.75 -24.55 31.54
CA ASN A 2 -3.03 -23.28 31.59
C ASN A 2 -3.17 -22.63 30.21
N VAL A 3 -4.07 -21.64 30.08
CA VAL A 3 -4.30 -20.94 28.82
C VAL A 3 -3.17 -19.93 28.63
N LYS A 4 -2.25 -20.22 27.71
CA LYS A 4 -1.19 -19.26 27.33
C LYS A 4 -1.83 -18.06 26.60
N PRO A 5 -1.38 -16.83 26.86
CA PRO A 5 -1.91 -15.64 26.19
C PRO A 5 -1.64 -15.70 24.68
N CYS A 6 -2.64 -15.29 23.91
CA CYS A 6 -2.67 -15.31 22.45
C CYS A 6 -1.62 -14.36 21.86
N LYS A 7 -1.07 -14.76 20.71
CA LYS A 7 0.01 -14.09 19.96
C LYS A 7 -0.46 -12.81 19.25
N THR A 8 -1.25 -11.95 19.90
CA THR A 8 -1.90 -10.79 19.28
C THR A 8 -0.98 -9.57 19.09
N TYR A 9 0.25 -9.61 19.62
CA TYR A 9 1.18 -8.47 19.55
C TYR A 9 2.08 -8.45 18.30
N LYS A 10 2.10 -9.51 17.49
CA LYS A 10 3.04 -9.63 16.37
C LYS A 10 2.58 -8.91 15.09
N THR A 11 1.28 -8.71 14.91
CA THR A 11 0.70 -8.05 13.74
C THR A 11 0.89 -6.53 13.76
N TRP A 12 0.92 -5.90 14.93
CA TRP A 12 1.15 -4.45 15.04
C TRP A 12 2.52 -4.02 14.50
N TYR A 13 3.58 -4.80 14.75
CA TYR A 13 4.94 -4.47 14.34
C TYR A 13 5.13 -4.40 12.82
N GLU A 14 4.40 -5.18 12.03
CA GLU A 14 4.57 -5.20 10.57
C GLU A 14 3.93 -3.97 9.90
N HIS A 15 2.87 -3.42 10.48
CA HIS A 15 2.24 -2.18 10.01
C HIS A 15 3.11 -0.95 10.25
N PHE A 16 3.80 -0.89 11.39
CA PHE A 16 4.75 0.20 11.67
C PHE A 16 5.89 0.23 10.65
N ILE A 17 6.33 -0.91 10.12
CA ILE A 17 7.41 -0.94 9.12
C ILE A 17 7.01 -0.22 7.83
N VAL A 18 5.75 -0.34 7.39
CA VAL A 18 5.28 0.36 6.19
C VAL A 18 5.16 1.86 6.47
N LEU A 19 4.66 2.25 7.64
CA LEU A 19 4.55 3.66 8.03
C LEU A 19 5.92 4.32 8.18
N GLU A 20 6.89 3.65 8.81
CA GLU A 20 8.27 4.13 8.90
C GLU A 20 8.89 4.33 7.51
N LYS A 21 8.62 3.40 6.58
CA LYS A 21 9.09 3.48 5.18
C LYS A 21 8.31 4.49 4.33
N ALA A 22 7.16 4.97 4.80
CA ALA A 22 6.41 6.02 4.12
C ALA A 22 6.86 7.43 4.55
N ASP A 23 7.61 7.55 5.64
CA ASP A 23 8.18 8.81 6.09
C ASP A 23 9.44 9.16 5.29
N ILE A 24 9.30 10.12 4.37
CA ILE A 24 10.39 10.64 3.54
C ILE A 24 11.44 11.43 4.34
N THR A 25 11.09 11.89 5.55
CA THR A 25 12.02 12.63 6.43
C THR A 25 12.89 11.69 7.25
N ASN A 26 12.55 10.40 7.30
CA ASN A 26 13.29 9.41 8.06
C ASN A 26 14.70 9.21 7.48
N PRO A 27 15.76 9.64 8.18
CA PRO A 27 17.11 9.63 7.65
C PRO A 27 17.65 8.21 7.42
N ARG A 28 17.03 7.20 8.04
CA ARG A 28 17.40 5.79 7.89
C ARG A 28 17.37 5.32 6.44
N TYR A 29 16.43 5.80 5.64
CA TYR A 29 16.18 5.26 4.30
C TYR A 29 16.91 6.02 3.19
N GLU A 30 17.71 7.02 3.55
CA GLU A 30 18.52 7.82 2.62
C GLU A 30 17.70 8.32 1.41
N TRP A 31 16.50 8.85 1.67
CA TRP A 31 15.59 9.29 0.61
C TRP A 31 16.23 10.35 -0.28
N LYS A 32 16.19 10.11 -1.59
CA LYS A 32 16.64 11.05 -2.62
C LYS A 32 15.47 11.34 -3.55
N ARG A 33 15.13 12.61 -3.72
CA ARG A 33 14.13 13.03 -4.70
C ARG A 33 14.67 12.76 -6.11
N ILE A 34 13.91 12.02 -6.92
CA ILE A 34 14.27 11.62 -8.28
C ILE A 34 13.36 12.22 -9.35
N ALA A 35 12.16 12.67 -8.96
CA ALA A 35 11.26 13.43 -9.83
C ALA A 35 10.49 14.46 -8.99
N ASP A 36 10.14 15.56 -9.66
CA ASP A 36 9.39 16.70 -9.15
C ASP A 36 8.59 17.23 -10.34
N GLU A 37 7.41 16.67 -10.55
CA GLU A 37 6.57 16.94 -11.72
C GLU A 37 5.18 17.43 -11.27
N ALA A 38 4.93 18.71 -11.48
CA ALA A 38 3.70 19.42 -11.10
C ALA A 38 3.36 19.30 -9.61
N GLU A 39 2.49 18.36 -9.24
CA GLU A 39 1.98 18.14 -7.88
C GLU A 39 2.45 16.80 -7.31
N VAL A 40 3.33 16.08 -8.01
CA VAL A 40 3.84 14.77 -7.60
C VAL A 40 5.36 14.83 -7.43
N GLU A 41 5.81 14.55 -6.21
CA GLU A 41 7.21 14.30 -5.94
C GLU A 41 7.45 12.79 -5.81
N ILE A 42 8.58 12.32 -6.32
CA ILE A 42 8.97 10.91 -6.24
C ILE A 42 10.35 10.83 -5.60
N PHE A 43 10.46 10.01 -4.56
CA PHE A 43 11.65 9.74 -3.80
C PHE A 43 12.09 8.28 -3.99
N ARG A 44 13.39 8.08 -4.08
CA ARG A 44 14.05 6.78 -4.09
C ARG A 44 14.86 6.62 -2.82
N GLY A 45 14.64 5.50 -2.12
CA GLY A 45 15.33 5.17 -0.87
C GLY A 45 16.00 3.82 -0.93
N SER A 46 16.77 3.52 0.11
CA SER A 46 17.37 2.20 0.35
C SER A 46 17.20 1.81 1.82
N ASP A 47 17.00 0.53 2.13
CA ASP A 47 16.94 0.05 3.52
C ASP A 47 18.30 -0.57 3.90
N PRO A 48 19.18 0.16 4.60
CA PRO A 48 20.53 -0.33 4.91
C PRO A 48 20.51 -1.54 5.84
N TYR A 49 19.40 -1.78 6.55
CA TYR A 49 19.25 -2.91 7.48
C TYR A 49 18.59 -4.13 6.85
N ARG A 50 18.03 -3.99 5.65
CA ARG A 50 17.52 -5.10 4.84
C ARG A 50 17.98 -4.89 3.39
N PRO A 51 19.27 -5.10 3.10
CA PRO A 51 19.78 -5.02 1.74
C PRO A 51 19.16 -6.13 0.89
N THR A 52 18.01 -5.81 0.31
CA THR A 52 17.36 -6.59 -0.74
C THR A 52 17.76 -6.02 -2.09
N SER A 53 17.60 -6.79 -3.16
CA SER A 53 17.66 -6.24 -4.52
C SER A 53 16.51 -5.24 -4.82
N ALA A 54 15.51 -5.16 -3.95
CA ALA A 54 14.39 -4.23 -4.10
C ALA A 54 14.80 -2.80 -3.73
N THR A 55 14.43 -1.86 -4.59
CA THR A 55 14.56 -0.42 -4.37
C THR A 55 13.28 0.10 -3.73
N LEU A 56 13.40 1.01 -2.75
CA LEU A 56 12.24 1.69 -2.18
C LEU A 56 11.87 2.90 -3.04
N PHE A 57 10.57 3.05 -3.30
CA PHE A 57 9.99 4.24 -3.90
C PHE A 57 8.91 4.78 -2.98
N CYS A 58 8.87 6.09 -2.81
CA CYS A 58 7.82 6.81 -2.10
C CYS A 58 7.42 8.01 -2.98
N SER A 59 6.14 8.33 -3.03
CA SER A 59 5.65 9.49 -3.74
C SER A 59 4.68 10.26 -2.87
N THR A 60 4.75 11.57 -2.94
CA THR A 60 3.86 12.50 -2.25
C THR A 60 3.08 13.28 -3.30
N VAL A 61 1.79 13.44 -3.05
CA VAL A 61 0.86 14.19 -3.90
C VAL A 61 -0.13 14.95 -3.04
N ASP A 62 -0.39 16.20 -3.39
CA ASP A 62 -1.42 17.01 -2.76
C ASP A 62 -2.76 16.79 -3.47
N ILE A 63 -3.76 16.28 -2.75
CA ILE A 63 -5.09 15.98 -3.29
C ILE A 63 -6.12 16.86 -2.60
N ALA A 64 -6.93 17.55 -3.39
CA ALA A 64 -8.12 18.25 -2.89
C ALA A 64 -9.20 17.22 -2.49
N GLY A 65 -9.34 16.96 -1.19
CA GLY A 65 -10.34 16.04 -0.65
C GLY A 65 -10.09 15.69 0.81
N THR A 66 -10.93 14.79 1.32
CA THR A 66 -10.81 14.23 2.66
C THR A 66 -10.04 12.90 2.64
N ILE A 67 -9.46 12.53 3.78
CA ILE A 67 -8.78 11.22 3.94
C ILE A 67 -9.73 10.06 3.62
N ASP A 68 -11.01 10.19 3.98
CA ASP A 68 -12.01 9.16 3.71
C ASP A 68 -12.32 9.02 2.22
N GLU A 69 -12.39 10.12 1.47
CA GLU A 69 -12.56 10.10 0.01
C GLU A 69 -11.36 9.42 -0.67
N VAL A 70 -10.14 9.75 -0.26
CA VAL A 70 -8.92 9.10 -0.77
C VAL A 70 -8.87 7.62 -0.38
N ALA A 71 -9.20 7.27 0.86
CA ALA A 71 -9.24 5.87 1.30
C ALA A 71 -10.32 5.06 0.57
N ASN A 72 -11.47 5.68 0.29
CA ASN A 72 -12.55 5.04 -0.47
C ASN A 72 -12.18 4.89 -1.95
N PHE A 73 -11.36 5.77 -2.53
CA PHE A 73 -10.84 5.62 -3.90
C PHE A 73 -10.09 4.29 -4.10
N TYR A 74 -9.29 3.87 -3.11
CA TYR A 74 -8.57 2.60 -3.14
C TYR A 74 -9.35 1.41 -2.58
N THR A 75 -10.61 1.62 -2.19
CA THR A 75 -11.48 0.55 -1.68
C THR A 75 -12.30 -0.02 -2.82
N THR A 76 -12.10 -1.31 -3.09
CA THR A 76 -12.86 -2.07 -4.09
C THR A 76 -13.49 -3.25 -3.35
N ARG A 77 -14.81 -3.36 -3.36
CA ARG A 77 -15.58 -4.44 -2.72
C ARG A 77 -16.32 -5.28 -3.75
N THR A 78 -16.56 -4.74 -4.94
CA THR A 78 -17.22 -5.44 -6.05
C THR A 78 -16.31 -5.48 -7.28
N ARG A 79 -16.61 -6.42 -8.18
CA ARG A 79 -15.90 -6.51 -9.47
C ARG A 79 -16.07 -5.25 -10.31
N ASP A 80 -17.25 -4.64 -10.26
CA ASP A 80 -17.55 -3.42 -11.02
C ASP A 80 -16.74 -2.23 -10.47
N GLU A 81 -16.64 -2.09 -9.14
CA GLU A 81 -15.78 -1.08 -8.51
C GLU A 81 -14.29 -1.29 -8.85
N THR A 82 -13.84 -2.55 -8.90
CA THR A 82 -12.46 -2.87 -9.32
C THR A 82 -12.21 -2.46 -10.76
N LYS A 83 -13.17 -2.71 -11.66
CA LYS A 83 -13.07 -2.32 -13.07
C LYS A 83 -13.04 -0.80 -13.20
N GLU A 84 -13.93 -0.09 -12.50
CA GLU A 84 -13.93 1.38 -12.47
C GLU A 84 -12.63 1.96 -11.89
N MET A 85 -12.02 1.31 -10.90
CA MET A 85 -10.70 1.70 -10.39
C MET A 85 -9.61 1.52 -11.47
N ILE A 86 -9.58 0.38 -12.16
CA ILE A 86 -8.62 0.11 -13.24
C ILE A 86 -8.77 1.13 -14.37
N ASP A 87 -9.99 1.36 -14.83
CA ASP A 87 -10.29 2.27 -15.94
C ASP A 87 -9.88 3.72 -15.61
N ARG A 88 -10.01 4.15 -14.35
CA ARG A 88 -9.65 5.51 -13.90
C ARG A 88 -8.17 5.73 -13.67
N THR A 89 -7.44 4.70 -13.25
CA THR A 89 -6.07 4.88 -12.77
C THR A 89 -5.03 4.81 -13.87
N GLU A 90 -5.40 4.40 -15.09
CA GLU A 90 -4.50 4.13 -16.23
C GLU A 90 -3.24 3.32 -15.85
N LEU A 91 -3.29 2.65 -14.70
CA LEU A 91 -2.18 1.92 -14.14
C LEU A 91 -1.84 0.77 -15.08
N ALA A 92 -0.63 0.24 -14.92
CA ALA A 92 -0.27 -1.02 -15.56
C ALA A 92 -1.22 -2.18 -15.18
N LEU A 93 -2.20 -1.99 -14.28
CA LEU A 93 -3.19 -2.97 -13.86
C LEU A 93 -4.17 -3.32 -15.01
N LEU A 94 -4.28 -4.60 -15.32
CA LEU A 94 -5.13 -5.19 -16.37
C LEU A 94 -6.37 -5.86 -15.80
N ASP A 95 -6.25 -6.46 -14.62
CA ASP A 95 -7.35 -7.12 -13.92
C ASP A 95 -7.02 -7.22 -12.42
N ALA A 96 -8.04 -7.34 -11.60
CA ALA A 96 -7.90 -7.51 -10.18
C ALA A 96 -9.11 -8.21 -9.57
N ALA A 97 -8.87 -9.01 -8.53
CA ALA A 97 -9.91 -9.73 -7.82
C ALA A 97 -9.58 -9.89 -6.34
N ASP A 98 -10.58 -9.68 -5.49
CA ASP A 98 -10.55 -10.14 -4.11
C ASP A 98 -10.80 -11.65 -4.11
N LEU A 99 -9.81 -12.43 -3.68
CA LEU A 99 -9.88 -13.89 -3.63
C LEU A 99 -10.57 -14.37 -2.35
N TYR A 100 -10.26 -13.72 -1.22
CA TYR A 100 -10.79 -14.09 0.10
C TYR A 100 -10.92 -12.87 1.01
N THR A 101 -12.01 -12.82 1.77
CA THR A 101 -12.15 -11.93 2.93
C THR A 101 -11.69 -12.68 4.18
N ILE A 102 -10.63 -12.21 4.81
CA ILE A 102 -10.11 -12.79 6.07
C ILE A 102 -10.82 -12.14 7.27
N HIS A 103 -11.01 -10.82 7.21
CA HIS A 103 -11.70 -10.06 8.24
C HIS A 103 -12.35 -8.82 7.64
N GLU A 104 -13.56 -8.47 8.06
CA GLU A 104 -14.25 -7.27 7.61
C GLU A 104 -15.00 -6.64 8.77
N SER A 105 -14.58 -5.43 9.13
CA SER A 105 -15.20 -4.57 10.14
C SER A 105 -15.01 -3.10 9.75
N GLN A 106 -15.63 -2.19 10.49
CA GLN A 106 -15.45 -0.75 10.27
C GLN A 106 -14.00 -0.29 10.51
N ASP A 107 -13.32 -0.90 11.48
CA ASP A 107 -11.99 -0.47 11.93
C ASP A 107 -10.85 -1.25 11.26
N LEU A 108 -11.13 -2.45 10.76
CA LEU A 108 -10.14 -3.34 10.18
C LEU A 108 -10.77 -4.19 9.07
N ASP A 109 -10.19 -4.14 7.87
CA ASP A 109 -10.55 -4.95 6.72
C ASP A 109 -9.28 -5.62 6.18
N ILE A 110 -9.28 -6.96 6.11
CA ILE A 110 -8.15 -7.78 5.69
C ILE A 110 -8.62 -8.73 4.60
N ARG A 111 -7.97 -8.65 3.43
CA ARG A 111 -8.33 -9.42 2.23
C ARG A 111 -7.11 -9.99 1.54
N VAL A 112 -7.29 -11.12 0.86
CA VAL A 112 -6.33 -11.64 -0.12
C VAL A 112 -6.75 -11.11 -1.48
N GLN A 113 -5.89 -10.34 -2.12
CA GLN A 113 -6.14 -9.72 -3.41
C GLN A 113 -5.14 -10.22 -4.44
N TRP A 114 -5.62 -10.44 -5.67
CA TRP A 114 -4.82 -10.79 -6.83
C TRP A 114 -4.90 -9.69 -7.87
N PHE A 115 -3.76 -9.32 -8.45
CA PHE A 115 -3.63 -8.37 -9.54
C PHE A 115 -2.98 -9.02 -10.76
N LEU A 116 -3.36 -8.55 -11.94
CA LEU A 116 -2.69 -8.81 -13.21
C LEU A 116 -2.20 -7.48 -13.78
N GLU A 117 -0.93 -7.38 -14.12
CA GLU A 117 -0.28 -6.15 -14.56
C GLU A 117 0.40 -6.31 -15.93
N LYS A 118 0.50 -5.20 -16.66
CA LYS A 118 1.37 -5.00 -17.81
C LYS A 118 2.82 -4.97 -17.33
N THR A 119 3.71 -5.53 -18.14
CA THR A 119 5.15 -5.36 -17.92
C THR A 119 5.58 -4.06 -18.59
N PRO A 120 6.23 -3.12 -17.88
CA PRO A 120 6.87 -2.00 -18.52
C PRO A 120 8.01 -2.57 -19.38
N PHE A 121 8.17 -2.04 -20.59
CA PHE A 121 9.05 -2.50 -21.66
C PHE A 121 8.48 -3.66 -22.50
N ASP A 122 8.23 -3.37 -23.78
CA ASP A 122 7.77 -4.26 -24.86
C ASP A 122 8.80 -5.36 -25.23
N VAL A 123 9.59 -5.85 -24.28
CA VAL A 123 10.46 -7.01 -24.47
C VAL A 123 9.68 -8.27 -24.11
N VAL A 124 8.81 -8.67 -25.04
CA VAL A 124 8.18 -10.01 -25.12
C VAL A 124 7.29 -10.39 -23.91
N GLY A 125 6.15 -9.68 -23.79
CA GLY A 125 4.82 -10.30 -23.82
C GLY A 125 4.30 -11.11 -22.63
N LYS A 126 5.02 -11.24 -21.50
CA LYS A 126 4.44 -11.88 -20.31
C LYS A 126 3.82 -10.85 -19.38
N LYS A 127 2.50 -10.97 -19.16
CA LYS A 127 1.79 -10.29 -18.08
C LYS A 127 2.36 -10.76 -16.75
N ARG A 128 2.41 -9.88 -15.76
CA ARG A 128 2.82 -10.23 -14.39
C ARG A 128 1.58 -10.36 -13.53
N ASP A 129 1.57 -11.33 -12.65
CA ASP A 129 0.54 -11.46 -11.65
C ASP A 129 1.14 -11.46 -10.25
N CYS A 130 0.37 -11.01 -9.28
CA CYS A 130 0.77 -11.05 -7.87
C CYS A 130 -0.45 -11.31 -6.98
N VAL A 131 -0.20 -12.02 -5.88
CA VAL A 131 -1.17 -12.22 -4.80
C VAL A 131 -0.58 -11.60 -3.55
N PHE A 132 -1.35 -10.75 -2.89
CA PHE A 132 -0.90 -10.07 -1.68
C PHE A 132 -2.03 -9.94 -0.66
N LEU A 133 -1.61 -9.72 0.58
CA LEU A 133 -2.51 -9.43 1.69
C LEU A 133 -2.73 -7.91 1.72
N LYS A 134 -3.97 -7.48 1.48
CA LYS A 134 -4.39 -6.08 1.62
C LYS A 134 -4.99 -5.88 2.99
N THR A 135 -4.53 -4.85 3.70
CA THR A 135 -5.12 -4.45 4.99
C THR A 135 -5.47 -2.98 4.98
N ARG A 136 -6.71 -2.66 5.36
CA ARG A 136 -7.17 -1.31 5.68
C ARG A 136 -7.46 -1.24 7.17
N MET A 137 -6.98 -0.19 7.81
CA MET A 137 -7.21 0.06 9.23
C MET A 137 -7.64 1.51 9.42
N ALA A 138 -8.68 1.72 10.23
CA ALA A 138 -9.03 3.06 10.68
C ALA A 138 -7.92 3.58 11.61
N LEU A 139 -7.39 4.77 11.30
CA LEU A 139 -6.47 5.44 12.21
C LEU A 139 -7.30 5.96 13.39
N ALA A 140 -7.08 5.40 14.58
CA ALA A 140 -7.69 5.93 15.79
C ALA A 140 -7.23 7.37 16.04
N ASP A 141 -8.19 8.24 16.39
CA ASP A 141 -8.11 9.68 16.66
C ASP A 141 -6.70 10.32 16.74
N LYS A 142 -6.47 11.24 15.78
CA LYS A 142 -5.40 12.23 15.51
C LYS A 142 -4.60 12.83 16.70
N ARG A 143 -4.09 12.06 17.65
CA ARG A 143 -3.29 12.57 18.79
C ARG A 143 -1.89 12.01 18.96
N GLY A 144 -1.40 11.20 18.02
CA GLY A 144 -0.11 10.50 18.18
C GLY A 144 0.98 10.75 17.14
N PHE A 145 0.75 11.54 16.09
CA PHE A 145 1.70 11.69 14.97
C PHE A 145 2.51 12.99 14.99
N ALA A 146 2.56 13.68 16.13
CA ALA A 146 3.49 14.79 16.34
C ALA A 146 4.40 14.49 17.53
N ALA A 147 5.62 14.05 17.23
CA ALA A 147 6.82 14.28 18.03
C ALA A 147 8.06 14.06 17.15
#